data_AF-A0A1V4X9F5-F1
#
_entry.id   AF-A0A1V4X9F5-F1
#
_cell.length_a   1.000
_cell.length_b   1.000
_cell.length_c   1.000
_cell.angle_alpha   90.00
_cell.angle_beta   90.00
_cell.angle_gamma   90.00
#
_symmetry.space_group_name_H-M   'P 1'
#
loop_
_entity.id
_entity.type
_entity.pdbx_description
1 polymer ?
#
loop_
_entity_poly.entity_id
_entity_poly.type
_entity_poly.pdbx_seq_one_letter_code
_entity_poly.pdbx_strand_id
1 'polypeptide(L)'
;MADIVRFGVSLENALLKQFDRLIRERNYTNRSEAIRDLIREELLKKEWTEDQEVAGAITYIYDHHQRDLLNKIIDVQHDFHDVIKSTQHIHLDHHNCLEIVAVQGNPSSISRLSNTLKALKGVKHGSLNISGIGQIA
;
A
#
# COMPACT_ATOMS: atom_id res chain seq x y z
N MET A 1 7.91 2.49 -26.74
CA MET A 1 6.52 1.99 -26.67
C MET A 1 6.62 0.51 -26.33
N ALA A 2 6.00 0.07 -25.24
CA ALA A 2 5.97 -1.36 -24.93
C ALA A 2 5.22 -2.12 -26.03
N ASP A 3 5.72 -3.29 -26.42
CA ASP A 3 5.10 -4.12 -27.45
C ASP A 3 3.79 -4.72 -26.91
N ILE A 4 2.66 -4.50 -27.60
CA ILE A 4 1.33 -4.92 -27.12
C ILE A 4 0.98 -6.27 -27.74
N VAL A 5 1.03 -7.32 -26.93
CA VAL A 5 0.62 -8.67 -27.33
C VAL A 5 -0.86 -8.90 -27.03
N ARG A 6 -1.60 -9.46 -27.99
CA ARG A 6 -3.01 -9.87 -27.81
C ARG A 6 -3.08 -11.38 -27.59
N PHE A 7 -3.84 -11.78 -26.57
CA PHE A 7 -4.13 -13.17 -26.28
C PHE A 7 -5.63 -13.37 -26.02
N GLY A 8 -6.11 -14.60 -26.21
CA GLY A 8 -7.51 -14.99 -25.95
C GLY A 8 -7.65 -15.71 -24.61
N VAL A 9 -8.77 -15.49 -23.92
CA VAL A 9 -9.10 -16.16 -22.66
C VAL A 9 -10.51 -16.74 -22.76
N SER A 10 -10.69 -17.97 -22.31
CA SER A 10 -12.01 -18.61 -22.22
C SER A 10 -12.53 -18.51 -20.79
N LEU A 11 -13.77 -18.05 -20.62
CA LEU A 11 -14.45 -17.90 -19.33
C LEU A 11 -15.90 -18.36 -19.47
N GLU A 12 -16.47 -18.87 -18.38
CA GLU A 12 -17.90 -19.14 -18.30
C GLU A 12 -18.69 -17.83 -18.48
N ASN A 13 -19.80 -17.90 -19.24
CA ASN A 13 -20.62 -16.73 -19.53
C ASN A 13 -21.15 -16.04 -18.24
N ALA A 14 -21.49 -16.83 -17.22
CA ALA A 14 -21.94 -16.29 -15.94
C ALA A 14 -20.84 -15.51 -15.22
N LEU A 15 -19.59 -15.99 -15.28
CA LEU A 15 -18.43 -15.31 -14.69
C LEU A 15 -18.10 -14.02 -15.45
N LEU A 16 -18.12 -14.05 -16.79
CA LEU A 16 -17.88 -12.87 -17.61
C LEU A 16 -18.89 -11.75 -17.33
N LYS A 17 -20.17 -12.09 -17.14
CA LYS A 17 -21.20 -11.10 -16.76
C LYS A 17 -20.95 -10.47 -15.40
N GLN A 18 -20.51 -11.26 -14.42
CA GLN A 18 -20.16 -10.73 -13.09
C GLN A 18 -18.93 -9.81 -13.18
N PHE A 19 -17.94 -10.19 -13.98
CA PHE A 19 -16.77 -9.37 -14.24
C PHE A 19 -17.14 -8.04 -14.91
N ASP A 20 -18.00 -8.06 -15.93
CA ASP A 20 -18.48 -6.85 -16.60
C ASP A 20 -19.19 -5.86 -15.66
N ARG A 21 -19.93 -6.39 -14.68
CA ARG A 21 -20.57 -5.56 -13.65
C ARG A 21 -19.53 -4.90 -12.75
N LEU A 22 -18.58 -5.69 -12.25
CA LEU A 22 -17.50 -5.22 -11.38
C LEU A 22 -16.68 -4.11 -12.06
N ILE A 23 -16.29 -4.28 -13.33
CA ILE A 23 -15.45 -3.30 -14.02
C ILE A 23 -16.18 -1.98 -14.25
N ARG A 24 -17.51 -2.00 -14.46
CA ARG A 24 -18.32 -0.78 -14.58
C ARG A 24 -18.42 -0.04 -13.25
N GLU A 25 -18.62 -0.76 -12.15
CA GLU A 25 -18.63 -0.17 -10.80
C GLU A 25 -17.29 0.48 -10.44
N ARG A 26 -16.17 -0.08 -10.93
CA ARG A 26 -14.82 0.44 -10.74
C ARG A 26 -14.40 1.49 -11.80
N ASN A 27 -15.31 1.96 -12.65
CA ASN A 27 -15.06 2.95 -13.71
C ASN A 27 -13.98 2.58 -14.74
N TYR A 28 -13.76 1.29 -15.00
CA TYR A 28 -12.88 0.87 -16.09
C TYR A 28 -13.50 1.14 -17.46
N THR A 29 -12.67 1.56 -18.42
CA THR A 29 -13.12 1.85 -19.79
C THR A 29 -13.28 0.61 -20.66
N ASN A 30 -12.54 -0.47 -20.37
CA ASN A 30 -12.62 -1.73 -21.11
C ASN A 30 -12.11 -2.92 -20.27
N ARG A 31 -12.44 -4.14 -20.70
CA ARG A 31 -12.02 -5.40 -20.04
C ARG A 31 -10.49 -5.56 -20.02
N SER A 32 -9.79 -5.14 -21.07
CA SER A 32 -8.34 -5.31 -21.18
C SER A 32 -7.58 -4.51 -20.13
N GLU A 33 -8.05 -3.29 -19.79
CA GLU A 33 -7.54 -2.48 -18.68
C GLU A 33 -7.74 -3.21 -17.34
N ALA A 34 -8.96 -3.66 -17.06
CA ALA A 34 -9.27 -4.36 -15.81
C ALA A 34 -8.47 -5.67 -15.66
N ILE A 35 -8.33 -6.45 -16.73
CA ILE A 35 -7.52 -7.68 -16.74
C ILE A 35 -6.04 -7.34 -16.54
N ARG A 36 -5.54 -6.28 -17.19
CA ARG A 36 -4.14 -5.85 -17.03
C ARG A 36 -3.85 -5.45 -15.58
N ASP A 37 -4.75 -4.71 -14.95
CA ASP A 37 -4.60 -4.32 -13.55
C ASP A 37 -4.69 -5.50 -12.60
N LEU A 38 -5.62 -6.43 -12.81
CA LEU A 38 -5.69 -7.68 -12.04
C LEU A 38 -4.41 -8.51 -12.18
N ILE A 39 -3.88 -8.63 -13.39
CA ILE A 39 -2.61 -9.34 -13.64
C ILE A 39 -1.47 -8.63 -12.91
N ARG A 40 -1.36 -7.30 -13.01
CA ARG A 40 -0.33 -6.54 -12.28
C ARG A 40 -0.47 -6.71 -10.78
N GLU A 41 -1.67 -6.59 -10.24
CA GLU A 41 -1.92 -6.73 -8.80
C GLU A 41 -1.49 -8.13 -8.31
N GLU A 42 -1.79 -9.17 -9.08
CA GLU A 42 -1.41 -10.55 -8.74
C GLU A 42 0.09 -10.82 -8.91
N LEU A 43 0.71 -10.25 -9.95
CA LEU A 43 2.16 -10.32 -10.14
C LEU A 43 2.90 -9.57 -9.04
N LEU A 44 2.42 -8.39 -8.64
CA LEU A 44 2.96 -7.63 -7.52
C LEU A 44 2.88 -8.42 -6.22
N LYS A 45 1.75 -9.08 -5.93
CA LYS A 45 1.62 -9.97 -4.76
C LYS A 45 2.62 -11.14 -4.79
N LYS A 46 3.00 -11.61 -5.97
CA LYS A 46 3.92 -12.76 -6.17
C LYS A 46 5.40 -12.37 -6.19
N GLU A 47 5.74 -11.18 -6.68
CA GLU A 47 7.10 -10.60 -6.67
C GLU A 47 7.56 -10.18 -5.28
N TRP A 48 6.71 -10.25 -4.25
CA TRP A 48 7.10 -10.11 -2.85
C TRP A 48 7.93 -11.31 -2.32
N THR A 49 8.74 -11.91 -3.17
CA THR A 49 9.76 -12.90 -2.82
C THR A 49 11.00 -12.15 -2.32
N GLU A 50 10.99 -11.86 -1.02
CA GLU A 50 12.06 -11.51 -0.05
C GLU A 50 13.19 -10.51 -0.39
N ASP A 51 13.59 -10.29 -1.65
CA ASP A 51 14.81 -9.55 -2.02
C ASP A 51 14.63 -8.35 -2.96
N GLN A 52 13.42 -8.04 -3.42
CA GLN A 52 13.20 -6.83 -4.25
C GLN A 52 12.82 -5.60 -3.43
N GLU A 53 13.42 -4.47 -3.77
CA GLU A 53 13.08 -3.17 -3.18
C GLU A 53 11.65 -2.78 -3.57
N VAL A 54 10.85 -2.39 -2.58
CA VAL A 54 9.45 -2.00 -2.77
C VAL A 54 9.23 -0.57 -2.30
N ALA A 55 8.14 0.06 -2.75
CA ALA A 55 7.69 1.36 -2.27
C ALA A 55 6.27 1.27 -1.71
N GLY A 56 5.90 2.16 -0.81
CA GLY A 56 4.60 2.10 -0.18
C GLY A 56 4.25 3.29 0.70
N ALA A 57 3.12 3.15 1.38
CA ALA A 57 2.67 4.10 2.39
C ALA A 57 2.16 3.35 3.63
N ILE A 58 2.60 3.79 4.79
CA ILE A 58 2.01 3.42 6.08
C ILE A 58 1.10 4.56 6.50
N THR A 59 -0.17 4.24 6.75
CA THR A 59 -1.15 5.23 7.19
C THR A 59 -1.65 4.85 8.56
N TYR A 60 -1.59 5.75 9.55
CA TYR A 60 -2.12 5.48 10.89
C TYR A 60 -2.77 6.70 11.53
N ILE A 61 -3.71 6.43 12.44
CA ILE A 61 -4.40 7.44 13.24
C ILE A 61 -4.00 7.28 14.69
N TYR A 62 -3.69 8.37 15.37
CA TYR A 62 -3.34 8.36 16.78
C TYR A 62 -3.88 9.58 17.54
N ASP A 63 -3.92 9.45 18.86
CA ASP A 63 -4.31 10.53 19.76
C ASP A 63 -3.10 11.36 20.19
N HIS A 64 -2.99 12.62 19.77
CA HIS A 64 -1.81 13.43 20.10
C HIS A 64 -1.79 13.93 21.56
N HIS A 65 -2.90 13.78 22.30
CA HIS A 65 -2.92 14.03 23.75
C HIS A 65 -2.39 12.84 24.55
N GLN A 66 -2.20 11.67 23.92
CA GLN A 66 -1.62 10.52 24.60
C GLN A 66 -0.17 10.83 24.99
N ARG A 67 0.07 10.86 26.31
CA ARG A 67 1.38 11.17 26.87
C ARG A 67 2.47 10.28 26.29
N ASP A 68 3.59 10.91 25.91
CA ASP A 68 4.80 10.33 25.32
C ASP A 68 4.62 9.62 23.97
N LEU A 69 3.42 9.62 23.37
CA LEU A 69 3.19 8.92 22.11
C LEU A 69 3.94 9.55 20.94
N LEU A 70 3.89 10.88 20.82
CA LEU A 70 4.58 11.62 19.75
C LEU A 70 6.10 11.35 19.76
N ASN A 71 6.72 11.38 20.93
CA ASN A 71 8.15 11.09 21.05
C ASN A 71 8.47 9.65 20.62
N LYS A 72 7.67 8.67 21.05
CA LYS A 72 7.85 7.27 20.64
C LYS A 72 7.65 7.07 19.13
N ILE A 73 6.69 7.77 18.52
CA ILE A 73 6.50 7.73 17.07
C ILE A 73 7.74 8.27 16.36
N ILE A 74 8.26 9.42 16.80
CA ILE A 74 9.47 10.03 16.24
C ILE A 74 10.69 9.11 16.41
N ASP A 75 10.89 8.53 17.60
CA ASP A 75 11.99 7.59 17.87
C ASP A 75 11.92 6.39 16.93
N VAL A 76 10.74 5.78 16.76
CA VAL A 76 10.53 4.67 15.82
C VAL A 76 10.78 5.12 14.38
N GLN A 77 10.33 6.30 13.97
CA GLN A 77 10.62 6.79 12.61
C GLN A 77 12.13 7.01 12.39
N HIS A 78 12.85 7.51 13.40
CA HIS A 78 14.30 7.70 13.35
C HIS A 78 15.05 6.36 13.25
N ASP A 79 14.63 5.34 14.01
CA ASP A 79 15.23 3.99 13.95
C ASP A 79 15.07 3.34 12.57
N PHE A 80 14.09 3.77 11.78
CA PHE A 80 13.79 3.26 10.43
C PHE A 80 14.02 4.30 9.33
N HIS A 81 14.86 5.31 9.58
CA HIS A 81 15.12 6.41 8.63
C HIS A 81 15.53 5.95 7.22
N ASP A 82 16.23 4.81 7.11
CA ASP A 82 16.71 4.27 5.82
C ASP A 82 15.57 3.93 4.86
N VAL A 83 14.41 3.53 5.39
CA VAL A 83 13.24 3.13 4.57
C VAL A 83 12.16 4.20 4.51
N ILE A 84 12.24 5.26 5.31
CA ILE A 84 11.27 6.37 5.30
C ILE A 84 11.75 7.47 4.35
N LYS A 85 10.90 7.85 3.40
CA LYS A 85 11.19 8.94 2.44
C LYS A 85 10.61 10.27 2.89
N SER A 86 9.41 10.24 3.45
CA SER A 86 8.75 11.43 4.01
C SER A 86 7.59 11.02 4.89
N THR A 87 7.16 11.98 5.71
CA THR A 87 5.98 11.83 6.56
C THR A 87 5.08 13.05 6.40
N GLN A 88 3.78 12.82 6.22
CA GLN A 88 2.76 13.84 6.19
C GLN A 88 1.85 13.69 7.41
N HIS A 89 1.70 14.78 8.17
CA HIS A 89 0.85 14.85 9.35
C HIS A 89 -0.38 15.71 9.08
N ILE A 90 -1.56 15.20 9.44
CA ILE A 90 -2.85 15.86 9.25
C ILE A 90 -3.61 15.87 10.58
N HIS A 91 -3.99 17.05 11.06
CA HIS A 91 -4.93 17.17 12.17
C HIS A 91 -6.35 16.88 11.68
N LEU A 92 -6.96 15.80 12.18
CA LEU A 92 -8.35 15.45 11.84
C LEU A 92 -9.35 16.20 12.72
N ASP A 93 -9.04 16.28 14.02
CA ASP A 93 -9.82 16.99 15.03
C ASP A 93 -8.94 17.33 16.25
N HIS A 94 -9.55 17.76 17.35
CA HIS A 94 -8.84 18.17 18.56
C HIS A 94 -8.01 17.05 19.20
N HIS A 95 -8.31 15.76 18.97
CA HIS A 95 -7.58 14.64 19.57
C HIS A 95 -6.84 13.82 18.53
N ASN A 96 -7.39 13.67 17.33
CA ASN A 96 -6.92 12.72 16.33
C ASN A 96 -6.00 13.37 15.31
N CYS A 97 -4.91 12.68 15.02
CA CYS A 97 -4.02 12.97 13.89
C CYS A 97 -3.94 11.76 12.98
N LEU A 98 -3.92 12.02 11.67
CA LEU A 98 -3.60 11.05 10.64
C LEU A 98 -2.18 11.31 10.18
N GLU A 99 -1.38 10.26 10.10
CA GLU A 99 -0.02 10.33 9.59
C GLU A 99 0.13 9.35 8.43
N ILE A 100 0.74 9.82 7.35
CA ILE A 100 1.06 9.06 6.14
C ILE A 100 2.57 9.06 5.98
N VAL A 101 3.19 7.90 6.12
CA VAL A 101 4.63 7.71 6.00
C VAL A 101 4.92 7.06 4.65
N ALA A 102 5.52 7.81 3.72
CA ALA A 102 5.99 7.27 2.46
C ALA A 102 7.27 6.47 2.69
N VAL A 103 7.30 5.23 2.22
CA VAL A 103 8.40 4.29 2.47
C VAL A 103 8.92 3.69 1.18
N GLN A 104 10.21 3.36 1.15
CA GLN A 104 10.84 2.59 0.08
C GLN A 104 12.05 1.85 0.63
N GLY A 105 12.17 0.56 0.32
CA GLY A 105 13.25 -0.29 0.81
C GLY A 105 12.87 -1.76 0.85
N ASN A 106 13.57 -2.54 1.69
CA ASN A 106 13.29 -3.96 1.85
C ASN A 106 11.88 -4.19 2.46
N PRO A 107 11.07 -5.12 1.92
CA PRO A 107 9.71 -5.41 2.39
C PRO A 107 9.64 -5.80 3.88
N SER A 108 10.64 -6.53 4.38
CA SER A 108 10.70 -6.96 5.78
C SER A 108 10.93 -5.79 6.73
N SER A 109 11.82 -4.85 6.37
CA SER A 109 12.06 -3.62 7.14
C SER A 109 10.83 -2.72 7.18
N ILE A 110 10.14 -2.55 6.03
CA ILE A 110 8.90 -1.78 5.95
C ILE A 110 7.78 -2.43 6.77
N SER A 111 7.64 -3.75 6.69
CA SER A 111 6.64 -4.49 7.48
C SER A 111 6.93 -4.38 8.97
N ARG A 112 8.22 -4.43 9.37
CA ARG A 112 8.63 -4.25 10.76
C ARG A 112 8.33 -2.85 11.26
N LEU A 113 8.64 -1.80 10.49
CA LEU A 113 8.26 -0.42 10.81
C LEU A 113 6.75 -0.29 11.03
N SER A 114 5.95 -0.80 10.10
CA SER A 114 4.48 -0.75 10.18
C SER A 114 3.95 -1.44 11.44
N ASN A 115 4.48 -2.62 11.77
CA ASN A 115 4.08 -3.36 12.96
C ASN A 115 4.51 -2.64 14.25
N THR A 116 5.72 -2.08 14.30
CA THR A 116 6.21 -1.32 15.45
C THR A 116 5.35 -0.08 15.71
N LEU A 117 5.01 0.69 14.66
CA LEU A 117 4.13 1.85 14.79
C LEU A 117 2.73 1.44 15.27
N LYS A 118 2.13 0.40 14.70
CA LYS A 118 0.81 -0.11 15.13
C LYS A 118 0.78 -0.60 16.57
N ALA A 119 1.90 -1.11 17.09
CA ALA A 119 2.01 -1.61 18.46
C ALA A 119 2.10 -0.49 19.51
N LEU A 120 2.36 0.76 19.11
CA LEU A 120 2.44 1.88 20.05
C LEU A 120 1.07 2.16 20.69
N LYS A 121 1.03 2.14 22.02
CA LYS A 121 -0.18 2.46 22.79
C LYS A 121 -0.66 3.88 22.48
N GLY A 122 -1.83 3.99 21.86
CA GLY A 122 -2.46 5.24 21.45
C GLY A 122 -2.56 5.43 19.93
N VAL A 123 -1.94 4.52 19.15
CA VAL A 123 -2.29 4.32 17.74
C VAL A 123 -3.60 3.54 17.68
N LYS A 124 -4.61 4.12 17.03
CA LYS A 124 -5.98 3.60 16.96
C LYS A 124 -6.19 2.67 15.76
N HIS A 125 -5.56 3.01 14.64
CA HIS A 125 -5.65 2.25 13.40
C HIS A 125 -4.35 2.42 12.62
N GLY A 126 -3.95 1.39 11.87
CA GLY A 126 -2.83 1.48 10.94
C GLY A 126 -2.96 0.50 9.77
N SER A 127 -2.67 0.96 8.57
CA SER A 127 -2.62 0.18 7.34
C SER A 127 -1.27 0.32 6.66
N LEU A 128 -0.92 -0.68 5.85
CA LEU A 128 0.29 -0.71 5.05
C LEU A 128 -0.13 -1.05 3.63
N ASN A 129 0.21 -0.19 2.68
CA ASN A 129 0.04 -0.44 1.26
C ASN A 129 1.42 -0.45 0.63
N ILE A 130 1.78 -1.56 -0.01
CA ILE A 130 3.05 -1.75 -0.69
C ILE A 130 2.78 -1.99 -2.17
N SER A 131 3.63 -1.43 -3.01
CA SER A 131 3.67 -1.67 -4.45
C SER A 131 5.12 -1.94 -4.88
N GLY A 132 5.28 -2.71 -5.96
CA GLY A 132 6.58 -2.80 -6.63
C GLY A 132 6.98 -1.44 -7.21
N ILE A 133 8.29 -1.19 -7.32
CA ILE A 133 8.86 0.07 -7.85
C ILE A 133 8.74 0.16 -9.39
N GLY A 134 8.08 -0.81 -10.03
CA GLY A 134 7.82 -0.78 -11.47
C GLY A 134 9.00 -1.21 -12.32
N GLN A 135 9.92 -2.03 -11.81
CA GLN A 135 10.86 -2.79 -12.65
C GLN A 135 10.12 -3.97 -13.33
N ILE A 136 9.08 -3.65 -14.09
CA ILE A 136 8.48 -4.57 -15.05
C ILE A 136 8.93 -4.06 -16.42
N ALA A 137 10.02 -4.64 -16.93
CA ALA A 137 10.43 -4.55 -18.32
C ALA A 137 9.83 -5.73 -19.09
#